data_AF-A0A3M1M4B4-F1
#
_entry.id   AF-A0A3M1M4B4-F1
#
_cell.length_a   1.000
_cell.length_b   1.000
_cell.length_c   1.000
_cell.angle_alpha   90.00
_cell.angle_beta   90.00
_cell.angle_gamma   90.00
#
_symmetry.space_group_name_H-M   'P 1'
#
loop_
_entity.id
_entity.type
_entity.pdbx_description
1 polymer ?
#
loop_
_entity_poly.entity_id
_entity_poly.type
_entity_poly.pdbx_seq_one_letter_code
_entity_poly.pdbx_strand_id
1 'polypeptide(L)'
;MESESDRVPKAFPNLPLPTLGGKQFWTDHCWQAGWRLQHNAVTGHWRVLDDHNVRRGWGNRAACEALIAAQAPRTELVDDHAVILLHGLMRSATSMKGLGDAITEAQIGTPICFEYASTRRSVADHASALRDVVRSLPDDARLSFVGHSLGNIVVRHAIADWQSTDDQLTLQRLERVVMLGPPNQGAGIARQLARTGLFEVVVGRSGMQLGPDWSDFARHLATPPCPFGIVAGNLSETIPQNPLVDSAGDLVVTVDETRLDGAADFLEVACLHSFLMDDPGVQEAVVHFLREGRFPRP
;
A
#
# COMPACT_ATOMS: atom_id res chain seq x y z
N MET A 1 11.30 -32.43 33.99
CA MET A 1 10.81 -31.08 34.32
C MET A 1 11.23 -30.21 33.15
N GLU A 2 10.45 -30.25 32.05
CA GLU A 2 10.68 -29.37 30.89
C GLU A 2 10.43 -27.93 31.35
N SER A 3 11.41 -27.06 31.13
CA SER A 3 11.33 -25.64 31.47
C SER A 3 10.15 -24.99 30.76
N GLU A 4 9.37 -24.17 31.48
CA GLU A 4 8.26 -23.38 30.92
C GLU A 4 8.69 -22.43 29.78
N SER A 5 10.00 -22.25 29.55
CA SER A 5 10.56 -21.45 28.45
C SER A 5 10.53 -22.11 27.06
N ASP A 6 10.23 -23.42 26.95
CA ASP A 6 10.24 -24.16 25.66
C ASP A 6 8.84 -24.44 25.08
N ARG A 7 7.78 -23.88 25.67
CA ARG A 7 6.43 -24.04 25.10
C ARG A 7 6.27 -23.11 23.90
N VAL A 8 6.40 -23.65 22.69
CA VAL A 8 5.99 -23.00 21.44
C VAL A 8 4.56 -22.45 21.63
N PRO A 9 4.35 -21.13 21.49
CA PRO A 9 3.02 -20.54 21.61
C PRO A 9 2.06 -21.20 20.63
N LYS A 10 0.95 -21.77 21.13
CA LYS A 10 -0.06 -22.42 20.29
C LYS A 10 -1.15 -21.44 19.90
N ALA A 11 -1.56 -21.48 18.62
CA ALA A 11 -2.73 -20.76 18.15
C ALA A 11 -3.99 -21.25 18.88
N PHE A 12 -5.01 -20.40 18.99
CA PHE A 12 -6.29 -20.78 19.56
C PHE A 12 -7.01 -21.81 18.66
N PRO A 13 -7.98 -22.56 19.21
CA PRO A 13 -8.81 -23.48 18.42
C PRO A 13 -9.35 -22.77 17.16
N ASN A 14 -9.08 -23.35 16.00
CA ASN A 14 -9.40 -22.76 14.71
C ASN A 14 -10.22 -23.73 13.86
N LEU A 15 -11.29 -23.21 13.26
CA LEU A 15 -11.99 -23.85 12.16
C LEU A 15 -11.54 -23.18 10.85
N PRO A 16 -11.00 -23.94 9.87
CA PRO A 16 -10.50 -23.40 8.62
C PRO A 16 -11.67 -22.98 7.74
N LEU A 17 -11.98 -21.69 7.77
CA LEU A 17 -13.09 -21.09 7.04
C LEU A 17 -12.59 -19.91 6.20
N PRO A 18 -13.16 -19.67 5.01
CA PRO A 18 -12.94 -18.43 4.27
C PRO A 18 -13.30 -17.22 5.11
N THR A 19 -12.58 -16.11 4.92
CA THR A 19 -12.93 -14.86 5.61
C THR A 19 -14.24 -14.27 5.08
N LEU A 20 -15.16 -13.88 5.96
CA LEU A 20 -16.42 -13.20 5.62
C LEU A 20 -16.27 -11.68 5.58
N GLY A 21 -15.25 -11.17 4.87
CA GLY A 21 -14.99 -9.73 4.76
C GLY A 21 -14.30 -9.10 5.98
N GLY A 22 -14.67 -7.86 6.30
CA GLY A 22 -14.06 -7.08 7.39
C GLY A 22 -12.65 -6.55 7.09
N LYS A 23 -12.23 -6.54 5.83
CA LYS A 23 -10.86 -6.18 5.38
C LYS A 23 -10.37 -4.83 5.92
N GLN A 24 -11.27 -3.86 6.03
CA GLN A 24 -10.99 -2.52 6.59
C GLN A 24 -10.51 -2.50 8.06
N PHE A 25 -10.54 -3.63 8.77
CA PHE A 25 -10.06 -3.75 10.14
C PHE A 25 -8.75 -4.54 10.27
N TRP A 26 -8.21 -5.07 9.17
CA TRP A 26 -7.02 -5.91 9.19
C TRP A 26 -5.84 -5.21 8.52
N THR A 27 -4.66 -5.45 9.05
CA THR A 27 -3.39 -4.97 8.48
C THR A 27 -2.44 -6.14 8.38
N ASP A 28 -1.78 -6.31 7.24
CA ASP A 28 -0.73 -7.30 7.05
C ASP A 28 0.56 -6.91 7.79
N HIS A 29 1.24 -7.91 8.32
CA HIS A 29 2.57 -7.77 8.92
C HIS A 29 3.56 -8.84 8.41
N CYS A 30 3.11 -9.79 7.60
CA CYS A 30 3.98 -10.76 6.95
C CYS A 30 3.27 -11.25 5.70
N TRP A 31 4.03 -11.44 4.63
CA TRP A 31 3.62 -12.14 3.43
C TRP A 31 4.65 -13.22 3.10
N GLN A 32 4.18 -14.45 2.90
CA GLN A 32 5.04 -15.58 2.54
C GLN A 32 4.28 -16.52 1.59
N ALA A 33 4.67 -16.57 0.31
CA ALA A 33 4.02 -17.40 -0.71
C ALA A 33 2.46 -17.32 -0.69
N GLY A 34 1.92 -16.10 -0.61
CA GLY A 34 0.48 -15.84 -0.53
C GLY A 34 -0.13 -15.94 0.87
N TRP A 35 0.55 -16.56 1.83
CA TRP A 35 0.12 -16.58 3.23
C TRP A 35 0.35 -15.22 3.89
N ARG A 36 -0.54 -14.86 4.81
CA ARG A 36 -0.55 -13.54 5.44
C ARG A 36 -0.71 -13.63 6.94
N LEU A 37 0.14 -12.91 7.68
CA LEU A 37 -0.09 -12.59 9.08
C LEU A 37 -0.82 -11.26 9.16
N GLN A 38 -1.98 -11.24 9.79
CA GLN A 38 -2.77 -10.01 9.92
C GLN A 38 -3.11 -9.69 11.36
N HIS A 39 -3.10 -8.40 11.68
CA HIS A 39 -3.49 -7.84 12.97
C HIS A 39 -4.79 -7.06 12.85
N ASN A 40 -5.71 -7.27 13.79
CA ASN A 40 -6.97 -6.55 13.82
C ASN A 40 -6.84 -5.22 14.57
N ALA A 41 -7.15 -4.12 13.90
CA ALA A 41 -7.00 -2.78 14.46
C ALA A 41 -7.91 -2.49 15.67
N VAL A 42 -9.00 -3.24 15.86
CA VAL A 42 -10.00 -3.04 16.93
C VAL A 42 -9.85 -4.08 18.05
N THR A 43 -9.83 -5.36 17.71
CA THR A 43 -9.77 -6.44 18.72
C THR A 43 -8.37 -6.75 19.21
N GLY A 44 -7.32 -6.31 18.49
CA GLY A 44 -5.92 -6.63 18.80
C GLY A 44 -5.53 -8.08 18.51
N HIS A 45 -6.44 -8.90 17.96
CA HIS A 45 -6.15 -10.29 17.63
C HIS A 45 -5.34 -10.42 16.35
N TRP A 46 -4.52 -11.47 16.30
CA TRP A 46 -3.77 -11.87 15.13
C TRP A 46 -4.46 -13.04 14.43
N ARG A 47 -4.32 -13.12 13.11
CA ARG A 47 -4.74 -14.28 12.32
C ARG A 47 -3.71 -14.63 11.24
N VAL A 48 -3.68 -15.89 10.87
CA VAL A 48 -2.98 -16.39 9.69
C VAL A 48 -4.01 -16.75 8.64
N LEU A 49 -3.83 -16.22 7.43
CA LEU A 49 -4.56 -16.62 6.23
C LEU A 49 -3.61 -17.33 5.29
N ASP A 50 -4.10 -18.33 4.57
CA ASP A 50 -3.40 -18.87 3.41
C ASP A 50 -3.67 -18.03 2.14
N ASP A 51 -3.08 -18.47 1.03
CA ASP A 51 -3.23 -17.92 -0.32
C ASP A 51 -4.68 -17.92 -0.84
N HIS A 52 -5.54 -18.79 -0.31
CA HIS A 52 -6.97 -18.85 -0.61
C HIS A 52 -7.83 -18.01 0.35
N ASN A 53 -7.24 -17.19 1.21
CA ASN A 53 -7.92 -16.40 2.26
C ASN A 53 -8.75 -17.26 3.23
N VAL A 54 -8.30 -18.50 3.49
CA VAL A 54 -8.83 -19.37 4.54
C VAL A 54 -8.02 -19.14 5.81
N ARG A 55 -8.70 -18.92 6.94
CA ARG A 55 -8.02 -18.72 8.22
C ARG A 55 -7.41 -20.04 8.70
N ARG A 56 -6.08 -20.09 8.82
CA ARG A 56 -5.32 -21.25 9.30
C ARG A 56 -5.03 -21.20 10.80
N GLY A 57 -5.03 -20.01 11.40
CA GLY A 57 -4.94 -19.84 12.85
C GLY A 57 -5.28 -18.42 13.30
N TRP A 58 -5.43 -18.24 14.60
CA TRP A 58 -5.61 -16.94 15.23
C TRP A 58 -5.18 -16.95 16.70
N GLY A 59 -4.89 -15.77 17.25
CA GLY A 59 -4.50 -15.60 18.64
C GLY A 59 -3.55 -14.44 18.85
N ASN A 60 -2.45 -14.68 19.56
CA ASN A 60 -1.37 -13.69 19.71
C ASN A 60 -0.39 -13.76 18.52
N ARG A 61 0.47 -12.73 18.40
CA ARG A 61 1.46 -12.58 17.33
C ARG A 61 2.39 -13.80 17.24
N ALA A 62 3.06 -14.15 18.34
CA ALA A 62 4.07 -15.20 18.38
C ALA A 62 3.51 -16.57 17.95
N ALA A 63 2.29 -16.90 18.36
CA ALA A 63 1.62 -18.15 17.95
C ALA A 63 1.31 -18.18 16.44
N CYS A 64 0.94 -17.03 15.87
CA CYS A 64 0.64 -16.93 14.45
C CYS A 64 1.93 -16.91 13.60
N GLU A 65 3.00 -16.27 14.07
CA GLU A 65 4.33 -16.31 13.44
C GLU A 65 4.90 -17.74 13.42
N ALA A 66 4.81 -18.46 14.54
CA ALA A 66 5.21 -19.86 14.61
C ALA A 66 4.41 -20.74 13.64
N LEU A 67 3.12 -20.45 13.43
CA LEU A 67 2.27 -21.17 12.49
C LEU A 67 2.70 -20.94 11.04
N ILE A 68 2.98 -19.69 10.66
CA ILE A 68 3.49 -19.37 9.32
C ILE A 68 4.83 -20.06 9.09
N ALA A 69 5.77 -19.94 10.02
CA ALA A 69 7.09 -20.57 9.91
C ALA A 69 7.01 -22.10 9.75
N ALA A 70 6.00 -22.74 10.36
CA ALA A 70 5.82 -24.18 10.30
C ALA A 70 5.04 -24.68 9.07
N GLN A 71 4.16 -23.86 8.47
CA GLN A 71 3.17 -24.33 7.48
C GLN A 71 3.20 -23.59 6.15
N ALA A 72 3.62 -22.33 6.13
CA ALA A 72 3.64 -21.56 4.89
C ALA A 72 4.76 -22.07 3.96
N PRO A 73 4.49 -22.23 2.66
CA PRO A 73 5.52 -22.56 1.68
C PRO A 73 6.64 -21.52 1.69
N ARG A 74 7.83 -21.87 1.20
CA ARG A 74 8.88 -20.87 0.97
C ARG A 74 8.43 -19.88 -0.11
N THR A 75 8.81 -18.63 0.04
CA THR A 75 8.55 -17.60 -0.98
C THR A 75 9.42 -17.86 -2.20
N GLU A 76 8.79 -18.06 -3.34
CA GLU A 76 9.41 -18.02 -4.66
C GLU A 76 8.79 -16.84 -5.41
N LEU A 77 9.64 -15.89 -5.84
CA LEU A 77 9.20 -14.70 -6.57
C LEU A 77 9.52 -14.88 -8.05
N VAL A 78 8.63 -14.38 -8.90
CA VAL A 78 8.91 -14.25 -10.34
C VAL A 78 10.03 -13.22 -10.52
N ASP A 79 11.10 -13.61 -11.21
CA ASP A 79 12.31 -12.79 -11.46
C ASP A 79 12.92 -12.17 -10.20
N ASP A 80 12.81 -12.84 -9.05
CA ASP A 80 13.26 -12.36 -7.74
C ASP A 80 12.73 -10.94 -7.43
N HIS A 81 11.54 -10.61 -7.94
CA HIS A 81 10.98 -9.26 -7.92
C HIS A 81 9.61 -9.25 -7.25
N ALA A 82 9.49 -8.55 -6.12
CA ALA A 82 8.21 -8.28 -5.47
C ALA A 82 7.69 -6.90 -5.90
N VAL A 83 6.47 -6.86 -6.44
CA VAL A 83 5.76 -5.62 -6.76
C VAL A 83 4.65 -5.41 -5.74
N ILE A 84 4.88 -4.56 -4.75
CA ILE A 84 3.97 -4.36 -3.63
C ILE A 84 2.96 -3.26 -3.97
N LEU A 85 1.68 -3.60 -3.94
CA LEU A 85 0.56 -2.75 -4.34
C LEU A 85 -0.19 -2.22 -3.12
N LEU A 86 -0.32 -0.91 -2.99
CA LEU A 86 -0.96 -0.25 -1.86
C LEU A 86 -2.22 0.49 -2.30
N HIS A 87 -3.36 0.10 -1.74
CA HIS A 87 -4.64 0.76 -1.99
C HIS A 87 -4.76 2.13 -1.31
N GLY A 88 -5.76 2.92 -1.69
CA GLY A 88 -6.08 4.19 -1.05
C GLY A 88 -6.94 4.10 0.22
N LEU A 89 -7.30 5.27 0.76
CA LEU A 89 -8.16 5.40 1.94
C LEU A 89 -9.56 4.81 1.70
N MET A 90 -10.16 4.19 2.73
CA MET A 90 -11.46 3.49 2.69
C MET A 90 -11.54 2.29 1.72
N ARG A 91 -10.45 1.94 1.05
CA ARG A 91 -10.35 0.78 0.17
C ARG A 91 -9.79 -0.44 0.90
N SER A 92 -9.59 -1.51 0.15
CA SER A 92 -8.93 -2.75 0.57
C SER A 92 -7.97 -3.22 -0.52
N ALA A 93 -7.12 -4.21 -0.21
CA ALA A 93 -6.20 -4.83 -1.15
C ALA A 93 -6.90 -5.36 -2.42
N THR A 94 -8.20 -5.68 -2.32
CA THR A 94 -9.03 -6.13 -3.46
C THR A 94 -9.05 -5.11 -4.60
N SER A 95 -8.99 -3.81 -4.30
CA SER A 95 -9.00 -2.76 -5.32
C SER A 95 -7.73 -2.74 -6.16
N MET A 96 -6.64 -3.38 -5.72
CA MET A 96 -5.39 -3.45 -6.48
C MET A 96 -5.28 -4.73 -7.31
N LYS A 97 -6.29 -5.63 -7.26
CA LYS A 97 -6.20 -6.95 -7.91
C LYS A 97 -6.08 -6.88 -9.42
N GLY A 98 -6.88 -6.06 -10.09
CA GLY A 98 -6.81 -5.92 -11.55
C GLY A 98 -5.41 -5.50 -12.01
N LEU A 99 -4.79 -4.55 -11.29
CA LEU A 99 -3.41 -4.16 -11.55
C LEU A 99 -2.40 -5.26 -11.25
N GLY A 100 -2.61 -6.05 -10.19
CA GLY A 100 -1.81 -7.23 -9.90
C GLY A 100 -1.90 -8.31 -10.97
N ASP A 101 -3.10 -8.53 -11.52
CA ASP A 101 -3.32 -9.47 -12.61
C ASP A 101 -2.56 -9.02 -13.87
N ALA A 102 -2.63 -7.72 -14.23
CA ALA A 102 -1.86 -7.15 -15.33
C ALA A 102 -0.32 -7.29 -15.14
N ILE A 103 0.18 -7.11 -13.92
CA ILE A 103 1.60 -7.33 -13.58
C ILE A 103 2.01 -8.80 -13.75
N THR A 104 1.13 -9.73 -13.35
CA THR A 104 1.34 -11.17 -13.48
C THR A 104 1.36 -11.59 -14.94
N GLU A 105 0.37 -11.14 -15.72
CA GLU A 105 0.25 -11.42 -17.16
C GLU A 105 1.46 -10.88 -17.94
N ALA A 106 1.96 -9.71 -17.55
CA ALA A 106 3.15 -9.11 -18.17
C ALA A 106 4.49 -9.65 -17.65
N GLN A 107 4.47 -10.61 -16.71
CA GLN A 107 5.66 -11.25 -16.12
C GLN A 107 6.68 -10.22 -15.58
N ILE A 108 6.21 -9.16 -14.91
CA ILE A 108 7.09 -8.12 -14.36
C ILE A 108 7.70 -8.54 -13.02
N GLY A 109 6.96 -9.32 -12.23
CA GLY A 109 7.31 -9.78 -10.90
C GLY A 109 6.10 -10.36 -10.18
N THR A 110 6.27 -10.74 -8.91
CA THR A 110 5.18 -11.24 -8.07
C THR A 110 4.42 -10.07 -7.43
N PRO A 111 3.13 -9.85 -7.77
CA PRO A 111 2.35 -8.79 -7.16
C PRO A 111 1.91 -9.16 -5.74
N ILE A 112 2.08 -8.22 -4.81
CA ILE A 112 1.66 -8.38 -3.41
C ILE A 112 0.68 -7.26 -3.08
N CYS A 113 -0.61 -7.57 -3.06
CA CYS A 113 -1.66 -6.61 -2.67
C CYS A 113 -1.69 -6.46 -1.14
N PHE A 114 -1.00 -5.44 -0.63
CA PHE A 114 -0.89 -5.14 0.80
C PHE A 114 -2.24 -4.63 1.34
N GLU A 115 -2.75 -5.30 2.38
CA GLU A 115 -3.97 -4.88 3.09
C GLU A 115 -3.59 -4.12 4.34
N TYR A 116 -4.20 -2.97 4.53
CA TYR A 116 -4.06 -2.21 5.75
C TYR A 116 -5.35 -1.49 6.11
N ALA A 117 -5.63 -1.40 7.42
CA ALA A 117 -6.83 -0.77 7.95
C ALA A 117 -6.78 0.77 7.83
N SER A 118 -6.87 1.28 6.60
CA SER A 118 -6.53 2.65 6.18
C SER A 118 -7.22 3.77 6.96
N THR A 119 -8.41 3.50 7.52
CA THR A 119 -9.22 4.45 8.31
C THR A 119 -9.08 4.25 9.83
N ARG A 120 -8.25 3.32 10.29
CA ARG A 120 -8.18 2.90 11.70
C ARG A 120 -6.85 3.21 12.38
N ARG A 121 -5.80 3.46 11.61
CA ARG A 121 -4.45 3.74 12.11
C ARG A 121 -3.85 4.94 11.37
N SER A 122 -2.67 5.37 11.81
CA SER A 122 -1.92 6.46 11.17
C SER A 122 -1.11 5.97 9.97
N VAL A 123 -0.64 6.89 9.12
CA VAL A 123 0.29 6.55 8.04
C VAL A 123 1.57 5.90 8.57
N ALA A 124 2.10 6.37 9.70
CA ALA A 124 3.27 5.79 10.33
C ALA A 124 3.05 4.33 10.76
N ASP A 125 1.86 4.02 11.30
CA ASP A 125 1.51 2.62 11.64
C ASP A 125 1.44 1.75 10.37
N HIS A 126 0.89 2.28 9.28
CA HIS A 126 0.80 1.58 7.99
C HIS A 126 2.18 1.37 7.36
N ALA A 127 3.06 2.36 7.44
CA ALA A 127 4.44 2.28 6.98
C ALA A 127 5.24 1.25 7.80
N SER A 128 5.07 1.24 9.13
CA SER A 128 5.66 0.24 10.01
C SER A 128 5.24 -1.19 9.64
N ALA A 129 3.94 -1.39 9.38
CA ALA A 129 3.41 -2.67 8.93
C ALA A 129 3.90 -3.07 7.52
N LEU A 130 4.02 -2.12 6.59
CA LEU A 130 4.64 -2.35 5.29
C LEU A 130 6.10 -2.81 5.44
N ARG A 131 6.85 -2.19 6.36
CA ARG A 131 8.22 -2.59 6.67
C ARG A 131 8.30 -3.98 7.30
N ASP A 132 7.30 -4.40 8.09
CA ASP A 132 7.21 -5.80 8.55
C ASP A 132 7.05 -6.77 7.35
N VAL A 133 6.18 -6.44 6.38
CA VAL A 133 6.00 -7.26 5.16
C VAL A 133 7.25 -7.31 4.31
N VAL A 134 7.95 -6.19 4.10
CA VAL A 134 9.21 -6.17 3.34
C VAL A 134 10.27 -7.05 4.02
N ARG A 135 10.34 -7.04 5.36
CA ARG A 135 11.24 -7.89 6.14
C ARG A 135 10.91 -9.39 6.06
N SER A 136 9.70 -9.78 5.64
CA SER A 136 9.35 -11.19 5.47
C SER A 136 9.64 -11.73 4.06
N LEU A 137 10.08 -10.87 3.14
CA LEU A 137 10.49 -11.27 1.79
C LEU A 137 11.95 -11.77 1.79
N PRO A 138 12.36 -12.57 0.78
CA PRO A 138 13.76 -12.94 0.59
C PRO A 138 14.68 -11.71 0.59
N ASP A 139 15.88 -11.83 1.17
CA ASP A 139 16.81 -10.71 1.36
C ASP A 139 17.32 -10.13 0.04
N ASP A 140 17.40 -10.95 -1.01
CA ASP A 140 17.82 -10.61 -2.36
C ASP A 140 16.68 -10.16 -3.28
N ALA A 141 15.44 -10.18 -2.80
CA ALA A 141 14.29 -9.78 -3.62
C ALA A 141 14.34 -8.29 -3.95
N ARG A 142 14.28 -7.97 -5.24
CA ARG A 142 14.06 -6.62 -5.76
C ARG A 142 12.66 -6.14 -5.37
N LEU A 143 12.52 -4.84 -5.13
CA LEU A 143 11.30 -4.23 -4.62
C LEU A 143 10.83 -3.12 -5.56
N SER A 144 9.62 -3.26 -6.07
CA SER A 144 8.88 -2.14 -6.66
C SER A 144 7.61 -1.87 -5.89
N PHE A 145 7.17 -0.61 -5.87
CA PHE A 145 5.92 -0.20 -5.24
C PHE A 145 4.98 0.44 -6.24
N VAL A 146 3.69 0.12 -6.13
CA VAL A 146 2.63 0.88 -6.81
C VAL A 146 1.60 1.33 -5.78
N GLY A 147 1.51 2.65 -5.60
CA GLY A 147 0.59 3.25 -4.64
C GLY A 147 -0.60 3.91 -5.32
N HIS A 148 -1.79 3.71 -4.78
CA HIS A 148 -2.97 4.52 -5.11
C HIS A 148 -3.28 5.50 -3.97
N SER A 149 -3.42 6.79 -4.29
CA SER A 149 -3.84 7.81 -3.33
C SER A 149 -3.02 7.76 -2.03
N LEU A 150 -3.65 7.54 -0.86
CA LEU A 150 -3.01 7.32 0.44
C LEU A 150 -1.85 6.31 0.42
N GLY A 151 -1.96 5.23 -0.37
CA GLY A 151 -0.93 4.20 -0.46
C GLY A 151 0.45 4.76 -0.86
N ASN A 152 0.47 5.82 -1.67
CA ASN A 152 1.70 6.52 -2.04
C ASN A 152 2.39 7.18 -0.84
N ILE A 153 1.59 7.75 0.06
CA ILE A 153 2.10 8.44 1.24
C ILE A 153 2.63 7.43 2.26
N VAL A 154 1.99 6.25 2.36
CA VAL A 154 2.51 5.12 3.13
C VAL A 154 3.87 4.66 2.61
N VAL A 155 4.03 4.52 1.28
CA VAL A 155 5.33 4.17 0.65
C VAL A 155 6.39 5.23 0.96
N ARG A 156 6.08 6.51 0.75
CA ARG A 156 7.02 7.62 1.02
C ARG A 156 7.46 7.67 2.47
N HIS A 157 6.57 7.38 3.41
CA HIS A 157 6.90 7.31 4.84
C HIS A 157 7.78 6.10 5.15
N ALA A 158 7.50 4.92 4.58
CA ALA A 158 8.35 3.75 4.78
C ALA A 158 9.78 3.97 4.25
N ILE A 159 9.90 4.65 3.10
CA ILE A 159 11.20 5.07 2.55
C ILE A 159 11.93 6.03 3.49
N ALA A 160 11.24 7.02 4.03
CA ALA A 160 11.81 7.94 5.02
C ALA A 160 12.31 7.19 6.26
N ASP A 161 11.53 6.23 6.75
CA ASP A 161 11.93 5.40 7.89
C ASP A 161 13.21 4.62 7.58
N TRP A 162 13.30 3.93 6.43
CA TRP A 162 14.51 3.21 6.02
C TRP A 162 15.73 4.12 5.90
N GLN A 163 15.57 5.32 5.33
CA GLN A 163 16.64 6.33 5.26
C GLN A 163 17.07 6.80 6.66
N SER A 164 16.11 7.05 7.55
CA SER A 164 16.38 7.53 8.91
C SER A 164 17.12 6.50 9.77
N THR A 165 16.88 5.21 9.52
CA THR A 165 17.53 4.09 10.21
C THR A 165 18.79 3.58 9.51
N ASP A 166 19.20 4.21 8.41
CA ASP A 166 20.33 3.78 7.56
C ASP A 166 20.22 2.31 7.09
N ASP A 167 19.01 1.88 6.72
CA ASP A 167 18.72 0.52 6.24
C ASP A 167 19.13 0.37 4.77
N GLN A 168 20.45 0.43 4.54
CA GLN A 168 21.04 0.38 3.20
C GLN A 168 20.73 -0.93 2.47
N LEU A 169 20.57 -2.04 3.19
CA LEU A 169 20.19 -3.32 2.60
C LEU A 169 18.81 -3.25 1.95
N THR A 170 17.83 -2.64 2.63
CA THR A 170 16.50 -2.47 2.04
C THR A 170 16.50 -1.42 0.93
N LEU A 171 17.20 -0.29 1.13
CA LEU A 171 17.23 0.80 0.15
C LEU A 171 17.86 0.38 -1.19
N GLN A 172 18.89 -0.47 -1.17
CA GLN A 172 19.54 -0.99 -2.38
C GLN A 172 18.64 -1.92 -3.21
N ARG A 173 17.60 -2.48 -2.60
CA ARG A 173 16.63 -3.36 -3.28
C ARG A 173 15.52 -2.58 -3.99
N LEU A 174 15.41 -1.27 -3.76
CA LEU A 174 14.38 -0.43 -4.37
C LEU A 174 14.65 -0.22 -5.86
N GLU A 175 13.83 -0.83 -6.71
CA GLU A 175 13.92 -0.72 -8.17
C GLU A 175 13.11 0.46 -8.68
N ARG A 176 11.80 0.47 -8.44
CA ARG A 176 10.87 1.45 -9.03
C ARG A 176 9.69 1.77 -8.11
N VAL A 177 9.16 2.98 -8.26
CA VAL A 177 7.89 3.39 -7.64
C VAL A 177 6.95 3.97 -8.70
N VAL A 178 5.69 3.53 -8.73
CA VAL A 178 4.65 4.13 -9.57
C VAL A 178 3.56 4.69 -8.68
N MET A 179 3.22 5.96 -8.89
CA MET A 179 2.29 6.69 -8.04
C MET A 179 1.02 7.05 -8.79
N LEU A 180 -0.11 6.45 -8.41
CA LEU A 180 -1.43 6.71 -9.02
C LEU A 180 -2.21 7.70 -8.16
N GLY A 181 -2.47 8.90 -8.70
CA GLY A 181 -3.18 9.99 -8.03
C GLY A 181 -2.64 10.31 -6.62
N PRO A 182 -1.32 10.47 -6.41
CA PRO A 182 -0.78 10.68 -5.07
C PRO A 182 -1.13 12.09 -4.55
N PRO A 183 -1.56 12.28 -3.29
CA PRO A 183 -1.68 13.61 -2.70
C PRO A 183 -0.31 14.10 -2.18
N ASN A 184 0.66 14.28 -3.08
CA ASN A 184 2.06 14.58 -2.75
C ASN A 184 2.29 15.95 -2.11
N GLN A 185 1.34 16.88 -2.27
CA GLN A 185 1.30 18.21 -1.64
C GLN A 185 0.17 18.31 -0.60
N GLY A 186 -0.32 17.16 -0.11
CA GLY A 186 -1.52 17.06 0.71
C GLY A 186 -2.78 17.09 -0.14
N ALA A 187 -3.93 16.79 0.49
CA ALA A 187 -5.21 16.70 -0.19
C ALA A 187 -6.09 17.92 0.16
N GLY A 188 -6.36 18.78 -0.81
CA GLY A 188 -7.23 19.95 -0.67
C GLY A 188 -8.63 19.59 -0.22
N ILE A 189 -9.18 18.53 -0.80
CA ILE A 189 -10.49 18.01 -0.40
C ILE A 189 -10.50 17.60 1.09
N ALA A 190 -9.40 17.05 1.61
CA ALA A 190 -9.29 16.68 3.02
C ALA A 190 -9.27 17.92 3.93
N ARG A 191 -8.51 18.97 3.54
CA ARG A 191 -8.49 20.26 4.25
C ARG A 191 -9.87 20.91 4.29
N GLN A 192 -10.60 20.87 3.17
CA GLN A 192 -11.93 21.47 3.08
C GLN A 192 -12.97 20.69 3.90
N LEU A 193 -12.99 19.35 3.78
CA LEU A 193 -13.93 18.51 4.52
C LEU A 193 -13.66 18.52 6.02
N ALA A 194 -12.41 18.67 6.47
CA ALA A 194 -12.06 18.79 7.90
C ALA A 194 -12.81 19.94 8.61
N ARG A 195 -13.18 21.01 7.88
CA ARG A 195 -13.95 22.15 8.43
C ARG A 195 -15.36 21.76 8.90
N THR A 196 -15.86 20.60 8.49
CA THR A 196 -17.23 20.14 8.81
C THR A 196 -17.33 19.35 10.12
N GLY A 197 -16.21 19.02 10.77
CA GLY A 197 -16.17 18.28 12.05
C GLY A 197 -16.56 16.80 11.98
N LEU A 198 -17.16 16.33 10.88
CA LEU A 198 -17.53 14.92 10.64
C LEU A 198 -16.47 14.14 9.86
N PHE A 199 -15.44 14.84 9.36
CA PHE A 199 -14.41 14.27 8.50
C PHE A 199 -13.60 13.17 9.20
N GLU A 200 -13.13 13.39 10.43
CA GLU A 200 -12.30 12.42 11.17
C GLU A 200 -13.01 11.06 11.37
N VAL A 201 -14.33 11.05 11.61
CA VAL A 201 -15.11 9.82 11.77
C VAL A 201 -15.14 8.99 10.49
N VAL A 202 -15.08 9.66 9.34
CA VAL A 202 -15.22 9.07 8.01
C VAL A 202 -13.84 8.65 7.48
N VAL A 203 -12.86 9.56 7.51
CA VAL A 203 -11.51 9.34 6.95
C VAL A 203 -10.49 8.76 7.94
N GLY A 204 -10.80 8.78 9.24
CA GLY A 204 -9.89 8.31 10.28
C GLY A 204 -8.60 9.12 10.40
N ARG A 205 -7.66 8.58 11.19
CA ARG A 205 -6.38 9.24 11.52
C ARG A 205 -5.53 9.56 10.29
N SER A 206 -5.41 8.63 9.34
CA SER A 206 -4.64 8.86 8.10
C SER A 206 -5.18 10.03 7.26
N GLY A 207 -6.51 10.21 7.20
CA GLY A 207 -7.09 11.32 6.44
C GLY A 207 -6.83 12.70 7.06
N MET A 208 -6.69 12.78 8.38
CA MET A 208 -6.32 14.03 9.07
C MET A 208 -4.89 14.46 8.71
N GLN A 209 -3.96 13.49 8.59
CA GLN A 209 -2.56 13.75 8.22
C GLN A 209 -2.41 14.25 6.77
N LEU A 210 -3.34 13.89 5.89
CA LEU A 210 -3.37 14.40 4.51
C LEU A 210 -3.97 15.81 4.38
N GLY A 211 -4.61 16.31 5.43
CA GLY A 211 -5.32 17.59 5.42
C GLY A 211 -4.68 18.62 6.35
N PRO A 212 -5.28 18.93 7.52
CA PRO A 212 -4.81 20.00 8.41
C PRO A 212 -3.35 19.87 8.86
N ASP A 213 -2.89 18.64 9.11
CA ASP A 213 -1.57 18.39 9.70
C ASP A 213 -0.46 18.21 8.65
N TRP A 214 -0.78 18.44 7.37
CA TRP A 214 0.11 18.13 6.25
C TRP A 214 1.49 18.79 6.36
N SER A 215 1.57 20.06 6.77
CA SER A 215 2.84 20.81 6.77
C SER A 215 3.90 20.24 7.73
N ASP A 216 3.47 19.71 8.87
CA ASP A 216 4.36 19.02 9.80
C ASP A 216 4.58 17.57 9.37
N PHE A 217 3.51 16.90 8.92
CA PHE A 217 3.56 15.51 8.49
C PHE A 217 4.47 15.28 7.27
N ALA A 218 4.49 16.21 6.31
CA ALA A 218 5.29 16.12 5.09
C ALA A 218 6.80 16.02 5.34
N ARG A 219 7.28 16.47 6.51
CA ARG A 219 8.70 16.35 6.91
C ARG A 219 9.12 14.89 7.19
N HIS A 220 8.15 13.99 7.36
CA HIS A 220 8.37 12.56 7.56
C HIS A 220 8.23 11.74 6.27
N LEU A 221 8.18 12.41 5.10
CA LEU A 221 8.02 11.76 3.81
C LEU A 221 9.29 11.95 2.98
N ALA A 222 9.79 10.86 2.40
CA ALA A 222 10.89 10.90 1.46
C ALA A 222 10.40 11.06 0.02
N THR A 223 11.28 11.56 -0.83
CA THR A 223 11.22 11.29 -2.27
C THR A 223 11.84 9.92 -2.53
N PRO A 224 11.25 9.05 -3.37
CA PRO A 224 11.84 7.76 -3.69
C PRO A 224 13.28 7.91 -4.21
N PRO A 225 14.26 7.17 -3.68
CA PRO A 225 15.67 7.25 -4.11
C PRO A 225 15.95 6.41 -5.37
N CYS A 226 14.92 5.95 -6.06
CA CYS A 226 14.96 5.14 -7.27
C CYS A 226 14.05 5.78 -8.35
N PRO A 227 14.13 5.37 -9.64
CA PRO A 227 13.24 5.87 -10.66
C PRO A 227 11.76 5.72 -10.26
N PHE A 228 11.03 6.83 -10.31
CA PHE A 228 9.60 6.83 -10.00
C PHE A 228 8.78 7.64 -10.99
N GLY A 229 7.56 7.17 -11.24
CA GLY A 229 6.63 7.76 -12.20
C GLY A 229 5.33 8.15 -11.51
N ILE A 230 4.68 9.21 -12.01
CA ILE A 230 3.42 9.71 -11.46
C ILE A 230 2.35 9.68 -12.54
N VAL A 231 1.22 9.04 -12.26
CA VAL A 231 0.01 9.09 -13.07
C VAL A 231 -1.01 9.97 -12.37
N ALA A 232 -1.39 11.07 -13.01
CA ALA A 232 -2.39 12.01 -12.52
C ALA A 232 -3.68 11.89 -13.34
N GLY A 233 -4.81 11.68 -12.68
CA GLY A 233 -6.10 11.77 -13.35
C GLY A 233 -6.49 13.23 -13.58
N ASN A 234 -7.04 13.54 -14.75
CA ASN A 234 -7.46 14.87 -15.15
C ASN A 234 -8.74 14.81 -15.99
N LEU A 235 -9.84 15.31 -15.44
CA LEU A 235 -11.17 15.30 -16.07
C LEU A 235 -11.67 16.69 -16.46
N SER A 236 -10.78 17.68 -16.52
CA SER A 236 -11.15 19.07 -16.83
C SER A 236 -11.86 19.25 -18.18
N GLU A 237 -11.59 18.37 -19.14
CA GLU A 237 -12.22 18.37 -20.47
C GLU A 237 -13.58 17.64 -20.52
N THR A 238 -13.91 16.84 -19.50
CA THR A 238 -15.06 15.91 -19.52
C THR A 238 -16.10 16.16 -18.43
N ILE A 239 -15.74 16.73 -17.28
CA ILE A 239 -16.63 16.93 -16.14
C ILE A 239 -16.43 18.34 -15.56
N PRO A 240 -17.50 19.06 -15.14
CA PRO A 240 -17.37 20.30 -14.42
C PRO A 240 -16.49 20.16 -13.17
N GLN A 241 -15.66 21.17 -12.89
CA GLN A 241 -14.73 21.16 -11.75
C GLN A 241 -15.48 20.89 -10.44
N ASN A 242 -14.93 19.99 -9.61
CA ASN A 242 -15.44 19.77 -8.26
C ASN A 242 -15.14 21.03 -7.41
N PRO A 243 -16.15 21.71 -6.84
CA PRO A 243 -15.96 22.94 -6.07
C PRO A 243 -15.15 22.75 -4.79
N LEU A 244 -14.92 21.49 -4.37
CA LEU A 244 -14.11 21.17 -3.20
C LEU A 244 -12.60 21.06 -3.48
N VAL A 245 -12.17 21.24 -4.73
CA VAL A 245 -10.77 21.23 -5.15
C VAL A 245 -10.46 22.46 -5.99
N ASP A 246 -9.27 23.01 -5.78
CA ASP A 246 -8.93 24.36 -6.26
C ASP A 246 -8.56 24.40 -7.76
N SER A 247 -8.33 23.25 -8.39
CA SER A 247 -7.93 23.16 -9.81
C SER A 247 -8.32 21.82 -10.48
N ALA A 248 -7.95 21.67 -11.76
CA ALA A 248 -8.19 20.47 -12.56
C ALA A 248 -7.55 19.21 -11.92
N GLY A 249 -8.24 18.08 -12.05
CA GLY A 249 -7.81 16.81 -11.45
C GLY A 249 -8.83 15.70 -11.63
N ASP A 250 -8.74 14.71 -10.76
CA ASP A 250 -9.50 13.45 -10.85
C ASP A 250 -10.75 13.42 -9.96
N LEU A 251 -11.25 14.61 -9.60
CA LEU A 251 -12.30 14.93 -8.62
C LEU A 251 -11.92 14.77 -7.14
N VAL A 252 -10.75 14.23 -6.80
CA VAL A 252 -10.28 14.09 -5.41
C VAL A 252 -8.95 14.81 -5.19
N VAL A 253 -8.02 14.64 -6.11
CA VAL A 253 -6.66 15.20 -6.09
C VAL A 253 -6.45 16.00 -7.36
N THR A 254 -5.89 17.19 -7.23
CA THR A 254 -5.54 18.00 -8.41
C THR A 254 -4.25 17.52 -9.06
N VAL A 255 -4.05 17.82 -10.35
CA VAL A 255 -2.79 17.47 -11.05
C VAL A 255 -1.58 18.06 -10.31
N ASP A 256 -1.68 19.30 -9.84
CA ASP A 256 -0.59 19.95 -9.09
C ASP A 256 -0.32 19.28 -7.73
N GLU A 257 -1.37 18.84 -7.03
CA GLU A 257 -1.21 18.08 -5.78
C GLU A 257 -0.50 16.75 -5.98
N THR A 258 -0.55 16.17 -7.20
CA THR A 258 0.21 14.95 -7.53
C THR A 258 1.69 15.16 -7.78
N ARG A 259 2.13 16.37 -8.09
CA ARG A 259 3.54 16.61 -8.46
C ARG A 259 4.49 16.34 -7.30
N LEU A 260 5.63 15.77 -7.62
CA LEU A 260 6.76 15.56 -6.70
C LEU A 260 8.06 15.65 -7.49
N ASP A 261 8.99 16.47 -7.01
CA ASP A 261 10.27 16.68 -7.66
C ASP A 261 11.10 15.39 -7.69
N GLY A 262 11.81 15.18 -8.80
CA GLY A 262 12.63 13.99 -9.05
C GLY A 262 11.93 12.87 -9.81
N ALA A 263 10.64 13.02 -10.15
CA ALA A 263 9.93 12.04 -10.97
C ALA A 263 10.63 11.85 -12.32
N ALA A 264 10.87 10.60 -12.70
CA ALA A 264 11.48 10.24 -13.98
C ALA A 264 10.51 10.47 -15.15
N ASP A 265 9.20 10.33 -14.88
CA ASP A 265 8.16 10.59 -15.88
C ASP A 265 6.83 10.96 -15.20
N PHE A 266 5.95 11.63 -15.95
CA PHE A 266 4.66 12.12 -15.51
C PHE A 266 3.62 11.92 -16.60
N LEU A 267 2.53 11.21 -16.30
CA LEU A 267 1.46 10.90 -17.24
C LEU A 267 0.13 11.45 -16.73
N GLU A 268 -0.54 12.26 -17.55
CA GLU A 268 -1.92 12.67 -17.32
C GLU A 268 -2.88 11.74 -18.06
N VAL A 269 -3.95 11.32 -17.39
CA VAL A 269 -4.98 10.44 -17.96
C VAL A 269 -6.37 10.97 -17.69
N ALA A 270 -7.29 10.79 -18.64
CA ALA A 270 -8.70 11.15 -18.46
C ALA A 270 -9.45 10.10 -17.62
N CYS A 271 -9.06 9.96 -16.35
CA CYS A 271 -9.59 8.95 -15.44
C CYS A 271 -9.98 9.56 -14.08
N LEU A 272 -11.07 9.04 -13.52
CA LEU A 272 -11.54 9.37 -12.17
C LEU A 272 -10.63 8.73 -11.12
N HIS A 273 -10.45 9.43 -9.99
CA HIS A 273 -9.56 9.00 -8.91
C HIS A 273 -9.75 7.54 -8.50
N SER A 274 -11.02 7.14 -8.38
CA SER A 274 -11.45 5.83 -7.90
C SER A 274 -11.23 4.69 -8.90
N PHE A 275 -10.91 4.99 -10.15
CA PHE A 275 -10.77 4.00 -11.23
C PHE A 275 -9.36 3.93 -11.80
N LEU A 276 -8.41 4.78 -11.37
CA LEU A 276 -7.03 4.78 -11.85
C LEU A 276 -6.36 3.39 -11.85
N MET A 277 -6.60 2.57 -10.82
CA MET A 277 -5.99 1.23 -10.72
C MET A 277 -6.63 0.17 -11.62
N ASP A 278 -7.88 0.40 -12.04
CA ASP A 278 -8.68 -0.52 -12.85
C ASP A 278 -8.74 -0.07 -14.32
N ASP A 279 -8.22 1.12 -14.64
CA ASP A 279 -8.15 1.66 -15.99
C ASP A 279 -7.10 0.90 -16.82
N PRO A 280 -7.46 0.29 -17.96
CA PRO A 280 -6.53 -0.51 -18.76
C PRO A 280 -5.31 0.28 -19.26
N GLY A 281 -5.50 1.56 -19.63
CA GLY A 281 -4.41 2.41 -20.09
C GLY A 281 -3.43 2.75 -18.97
N VAL A 282 -3.95 2.97 -17.75
CA VAL A 282 -3.10 3.13 -16.57
C VAL A 282 -2.37 1.85 -16.20
N GLN A 283 -3.02 0.68 -16.30
CA GLN A 283 -2.37 -0.61 -16.04
C GLN A 283 -1.23 -0.87 -17.03
N GLU A 284 -1.45 -0.61 -18.32
CA GLU A 284 -0.41 -0.68 -19.35
C GLU A 284 0.75 0.28 -19.03
N ALA A 285 0.43 1.53 -18.66
CA ALA A 285 1.43 2.52 -18.29
C ALA A 285 2.26 2.11 -17.07
N VAL A 286 1.63 1.53 -16.04
CA VAL A 286 2.31 1.00 -14.85
C VAL A 286 3.25 -0.14 -15.23
N VAL A 287 2.77 -1.12 -16.00
CA VAL A 287 3.58 -2.25 -16.47
C VAL A 287 4.77 -1.75 -17.29
N HIS A 288 4.55 -0.80 -18.19
CA HIS A 288 5.60 -0.20 -19.00
C HIS A 288 6.63 0.53 -18.13
N PHE A 289 6.18 1.32 -17.15
CA PHE A 289 7.09 2.01 -16.23
C PHE A 289 7.91 1.03 -15.38
N LEU A 290 7.27 -0.01 -14.84
CA LEU A 290 7.97 -1.04 -14.06
C LEU A 290 9.04 -1.78 -14.87
N ARG A 291 8.90 -1.82 -16.21
CA ARG A 291 9.91 -2.40 -17.09
C ARG A 291 10.97 -1.39 -17.52
N GLU A 292 10.55 -0.23 -18.01
CA GLU A 292 11.40 0.71 -18.77
C GLU A 292 11.80 1.96 -17.98
N GLY A 293 11.19 2.22 -16.82
CA GLY A 293 11.43 3.42 -16.01
C GLY A 293 10.85 4.72 -16.60
N ARG A 294 9.92 4.60 -17.55
CA ARG A 294 9.19 5.70 -18.21
C ARG A 294 7.80 5.21 -18.63
N PHE A 295 6.87 6.12 -18.90
CA PHE A 295 5.54 5.80 -19.42
C PHE A 295 5.56 5.62 -20.95
N PRO A 296 4.54 4.95 -21.53
CA PRO A 296 4.38 4.88 -22.98
C PRO A 296 4.27 6.28 -23.58
N ARG A 297 4.90 6.50 -24.74
CA ARG A 297 4.70 7.73 -25.50
C ARG A 297 3.48 7.57 -26.42
N PRO A 298 2.68 8.64 -26.62
CA PRO A 298 1.61 8.63 -27.62
C PRO A 298 2.14 8.51 -29.05
#